data_AF-A0A8D8CH37-F1
#
_entry.id   AF-A0A8D8CH37-F1
#
_cell.length_a   1.000
_cell.length_b   1.000
_cell.length_c   1.000
_cell.angle_alpha   90.00
_cell.angle_beta   90.00
_cell.angle_gamma   90.00
#
_symmetry.space_group_name_H-M   'P 1'
#
loop_
_entity.id
_entity.type
_entity.pdbx_description
1 polymer ?
#
loop_
_entity_poly.entity_id
_entity_poly.type
_entity_poly.pdbx_seq_one_letter_code
_entity_poly.pdbx_strand_id
1 'polypeptide(L)'
;MLFPEDKNFIGAKPEGGEFKRLQVPYQYRSDKFHFKTKDFKQFAHIYATRLEEMVRLMKVRVEQKWGSKYPVKQLADLKEDNPEQCVLIGTLFKHQELKPSILREISEENQLAPQPPRSHYTDDADILILEDALQRIRLFGKLYVHSVVTGVVCAVRGYEDGDGRFHVEEYLFYEAGPQKPLKSLESSPLIVLISGLNQSSPNDMSLSMELLQQWLFGNLEGFGQSRDWEASSVVRVIIAGNSIKASSTTAPPT
;
A
#
# COMPACT_ATOMS: atom_id res chain seq x y z
N MET A 1 9.63 19.05 24.28
CA MET A 1 8.26 19.17 23.75
C MET A 1 8.24 18.54 22.38
N LEU A 2 7.43 17.50 22.17
CA LEU A 2 7.33 16.82 20.87
C LEU A 2 6.84 17.75 19.75
N PHE A 3 6.13 18.83 20.12
CA PHE A 3 5.52 19.80 19.20
C PHE A 3 5.64 21.22 19.76
N PRO A 4 6.83 21.85 19.71
CA PRO A 4 7.09 23.13 20.38
C PRO A 4 6.30 24.33 19.82
N GLU A 5 5.79 24.22 18.60
CA GLU A 5 5.06 25.29 17.91
C GLU A 5 3.53 25.24 18.13
N ASP A 6 3.03 24.16 18.72
CA ASP A 6 1.61 23.93 18.88
C ASP A 6 1.07 24.59 20.17
N LYS A 7 0.19 25.57 19.97
CA LYS A 7 -0.42 26.39 21.02
C LYS A 7 -1.69 25.77 21.60
N ASN A 8 -2.21 24.70 20.99
CA ASN A 8 -3.47 24.07 21.38
C ASN A 8 -3.26 22.93 22.40
N PHE A 9 -2.03 22.70 22.84
CA PHE A 9 -1.77 21.87 24.00
C PHE A 9 -2.27 22.56 25.26
N ILE A 10 -3.02 21.81 26.07
CA ILE A 10 -3.59 22.29 27.32
C ILE A 10 -2.43 22.55 28.29
N GLY A 11 -1.98 23.80 28.33
CA GLY A 11 -0.70 24.22 28.88
C GLY A 11 -0.65 24.51 30.38
N ALA A 12 -1.66 24.13 31.19
CA ALA A 12 -1.60 24.37 32.63
C ALA A 12 -1.97 23.11 33.41
N LYS A 13 -1.03 22.63 34.23
CA LYS A 13 -1.31 21.72 35.34
C LYS A 13 -2.33 22.44 36.25
N PRO A 14 -3.52 21.88 36.52
CA PRO A 14 -4.38 22.46 37.53
C PRO A 14 -3.59 22.55 38.83
N GLU A 15 -3.59 23.70 39.51
CA GLU A 15 -2.87 23.89 40.77
C GLU A 15 -3.29 22.78 41.77
N GLY A 16 -2.40 21.81 41.99
CA GLY A 16 -2.64 20.66 42.86
C GLY A 16 -3.47 19.50 42.27
N GLY A 17 -3.74 19.45 40.96
CA GLY A 17 -4.58 18.44 40.32
C GLY A 17 -3.87 17.45 39.39
N GLU A 18 -4.38 16.23 39.31
CA GLU A 18 -3.98 15.21 38.31
C GLU A 18 -4.45 15.61 36.89
N PHE A 19 -3.63 15.33 35.88
CA PHE A 19 -4.05 15.50 34.48
C PHE A 19 -5.07 14.41 34.09
N LYS A 20 -6.19 14.82 33.53
CA LYS A 20 -7.16 13.90 32.93
C LYS A 20 -6.84 13.71 31.45
N ARG A 21 -6.90 12.45 30.99
CA ARG A 21 -6.70 12.12 29.58
C ARG A 21 -7.78 12.79 28.72
N LEU A 22 -7.35 13.43 27.64
CA LEU A 22 -8.23 14.05 26.65
C LEU A 22 -9.16 13.00 26.03
N GLN A 23 -10.44 13.35 25.89
CA GLN A 23 -11.44 12.49 25.27
C GLN A 23 -11.90 13.09 23.93
N VAL A 24 -11.93 12.25 22.90
CA VAL A 24 -12.42 12.64 21.57
C VAL A 24 -13.45 11.61 21.09
N PRO A 25 -14.49 12.06 20.35
CA PRO A 25 -15.45 11.14 19.74
C PRO A 25 -14.74 10.24 18.71
N TYR A 26 -15.16 8.98 18.65
CA TYR A 26 -14.63 8.01 17.70
C TYR A 26 -15.78 7.32 16.97
N GLN A 27 -15.61 7.15 15.65
CA GLN A 27 -16.50 6.37 14.81
C GLN A 27 -15.69 5.33 14.04
N TYR A 28 -16.02 4.06 14.23
CA TYR A 28 -15.50 2.98 13.41
C TYR A 28 -16.07 3.09 11.98
N ARG A 29 -15.20 3.03 10.96
CA ARG A 29 -15.58 3.16 9.53
C ARG A 29 -14.98 2.08 8.65
N SER A 30 -14.54 0.99 9.26
CA SER A 30 -13.84 -0.11 8.58
C SER A 30 -14.75 -1.32 8.33
N ASP A 31 -16.07 -1.17 8.44
CA ASP A 31 -17.05 -2.24 8.23
C ASP A 31 -16.95 -2.89 6.84
N LYS A 32 -16.51 -2.14 5.82
CA LYS A 32 -16.27 -2.66 4.46
C LYS A 32 -15.15 -3.70 4.38
N PHE A 33 -14.30 -3.79 5.41
CA PHE A 33 -13.24 -4.79 5.52
C PHE A 33 -13.65 -5.99 6.36
N HIS A 34 -14.86 -6.00 6.92
CA HIS A 34 -15.40 -7.15 7.65
C HIS A 34 -15.99 -8.17 6.68
N PHE A 35 -15.37 -9.35 6.62
CA PHE A 35 -15.90 -10.48 5.87
C PHE A 35 -17.00 -11.17 6.69
N LYS A 36 -18.26 -10.95 6.31
CA LYS A 36 -19.43 -11.57 6.98
C LYS A 36 -19.63 -13.04 6.60
N THR A 37 -19.18 -13.43 5.41
CA THR A 37 -19.31 -14.77 4.85
C THR A 37 -18.02 -15.15 4.15
N LYS A 38 -17.52 -16.36 4.40
CA LYS A 38 -16.36 -16.92 3.68
C LYS A 38 -16.88 -17.59 2.41
N ASP A 39 -16.58 -17.00 1.27
CA ASP A 39 -16.89 -17.55 -0.05
C ASP A 39 -15.59 -17.59 -0.86
N PHE A 40 -15.21 -18.76 -1.36
CA PHE A 40 -13.94 -19.01 -2.03
C PHE A 40 -14.16 -19.04 -3.55
N LYS A 41 -14.22 -17.86 -4.18
CA LYS A 41 -14.36 -17.71 -5.63
C LYS A 41 -13.00 -17.58 -6.33
N GLN A 42 -13.00 -17.82 -7.63
CA GLN A 42 -11.84 -17.53 -8.49
C GLN A 42 -11.50 -16.02 -8.49
N PHE A 43 -10.22 -15.67 -8.60
CA PHE A 43 -9.73 -14.29 -8.46
C PHE A 43 -10.09 -13.34 -9.61
N ALA A 44 -10.55 -13.85 -10.76
CA ALA A 44 -10.82 -13.05 -11.96
C ALA A 44 -11.77 -11.86 -11.69
N HIS A 45 -12.79 -12.06 -10.85
CA HIS A 45 -13.76 -11.01 -10.50
C HIS A 45 -13.11 -9.78 -9.86
N ILE A 46 -12.02 -9.96 -9.10
CA ILE A 46 -11.30 -8.86 -8.44
C ILE A 46 -10.65 -7.96 -9.49
N TYR A 47 -10.03 -8.56 -10.51
CA TYR A 47 -9.36 -7.83 -11.59
C TYR A 47 -10.37 -7.15 -12.52
N ALA A 48 -11.46 -7.84 -12.89
CA ALA A 48 -12.52 -7.26 -13.70
C ALA A 48 -13.15 -6.02 -13.02
N THR A 49 -13.55 -6.17 -11.75
CA THR A 49 -14.16 -5.06 -10.97
C THR A 49 -13.17 -3.91 -10.78
N ARG A 50 -11.89 -4.22 -10.50
CA ARG A 50 -10.84 -3.20 -10.37
C ARG A 50 -10.65 -2.43 -11.67
N LEU A 51 -10.54 -3.12 -12.81
CA LEU A 51 -10.34 -2.48 -14.10
C LEU A 51 -11.54 -1.60 -14.45
N GLU A 52 -12.77 -2.10 -14.30
CA GLU A 52 -13.99 -1.36 -14.61
C GLU A 52 -14.09 -0.04 -13.83
N GLU A 53 -13.92 -0.11 -12.50
CA GLU A 53 -13.97 1.07 -11.64
C GLU A 53 -12.84 2.06 -11.96
N MET A 54 -11.63 1.53 -12.16
CA MET A 54 -10.46 2.37 -12.45
C MET A 54 -10.53 3.01 -13.83
N VAL A 55 -11.08 2.35 -14.86
CA VAL A 55 -11.30 2.95 -16.18
C VAL A 55 -12.19 4.17 -16.07
N ARG A 56 -13.27 4.10 -15.29
CA ARG A 56 -14.16 5.25 -15.04
C ARG A 56 -13.40 6.43 -14.42
N LEU A 57 -12.62 6.16 -13.38
CA LEU A 57 -11.86 7.18 -12.65
C LEU A 57 -10.69 7.76 -13.49
N MET A 58 -10.02 6.90 -14.26
CA MET A 58 -8.87 7.26 -15.07
C MET A 58 -9.25 8.10 -16.29
N LYS A 59 -10.41 7.84 -16.93
CA LYS A 59 -10.89 8.67 -18.05
C LYS A 59 -10.97 10.15 -17.69
N VAL A 60 -11.42 10.48 -16.48
CA VAL A 60 -11.46 11.87 -15.98
C VAL A 60 -10.06 12.46 -15.87
N ARG A 61 -9.09 11.69 -15.35
CA ARG A 61 -7.69 12.14 -15.20
C ARG A 61 -6.96 12.25 -16.54
N VAL A 62 -7.28 11.36 -17.49
CA VAL A 62 -6.78 11.40 -18.87
C VAL A 62 -7.25 12.68 -19.56
N GLU A 63 -8.54 13.01 -19.49
CA GLU A 63 -9.09 14.25 -20.05
C GLU A 63 -8.42 15.49 -19.42
N GLN A 64 -8.20 15.48 -18.10
CA GLN A 64 -7.52 16.58 -17.42
C GLN A 64 -6.06 16.77 -17.85
N LYS A 65 -5.34 15.68 -18.14
CA LYS A 65 -3.90 15.74 -18.48
C LYS A 65 -3.65 15.93 -19.98
N TRP A 66 -4.37 15.22 -20.83
CA TRP A 66 -4.12 15.15 -22.27
C TRP A 66 -5.26 15.73 -23.12
N GLY A 67 -6.40 16.08 -22.52
CA GLY A 67 -7.60 16.56 -23.22
C GLY A 67 -8.14 15.56 -24.24
N SER A 68 -8.88 16.06 -25.21
CA SER A 68 -9.41 15.28 -26.33
C SER A 68 -8.40 15.06 -27.47
N LYS A 69 -7.10 15.29 -27.24
CA LYS A 69 -6.06 15.22 -28.28
C LYS A 69 -5.81 13.80 -28.76
N TYR A 70 -5.93 12.81 -27.87
CA TYR A 70 -5.64 11.41 -28.15
C TYR A 70 -6.87 10.56 -27.79
N PRO A 71 -7.36 9.71 -28.71
CA PRO A 71 -8.50 8.84 -28.43
C PRO A 71 -8.12 7.81 -27.35
N VAL A 72 -9.05 7.57 -26.42
CA VAL A 72 -8.96 6.45 -25.49
C VAL A 72 -9.50 5.20 -26.19
N LYS A 73 -8.66 4.18 -26.35
CA LYS A 73 -8.98 2.95 -27.08
C LYS A 73 -8.94 1.72 -26.18
N GLN A 74 -9.64 0.67 -26.61
CA GLN A 74 -9.38 -0.69 -26.14
C GLN A 74 -8.25 -1.31 -26.95
N LEU A 75 -7.61 -2.36 -26.43
CA LEU A 75 -6.51 -3.03 -27.14
C LEU A 75 -6.98 -3.62 -28.47
N ALA A 76 -8.21 -4.15 -28.52
CA ALA A 76 -8.81 -4.70 -29.73
C ALA A 76 -9.03 -3.68 -30.85
N ASP A 77 -8.97 -2.37 -30.56
CA ASP A 77 -9.15 -1.29 -31.54
C ASP A 77 -7.82 -0.74 -32.10
N LEU A 78 -6.70 -1.32 -31.68
CA LEU A 78 -5.38 -1.02 -32.24
C LEU A 78 -5.28 -1.59 -33.67
N LYS A 79 -4.66 -0.82 -34.56
CA LYS A 79 -4.49 -1.16 -35.97
C LYS A 79 -3.02 -1.09 -36.34
N GLU A 80 -2.45 -2.24 -36.68
CA GLU A 80 -1.04 -2.38 -37.08
C GLU A 80 -0.73 -1.53 -38.33
N ASP A 81 -1.65 -1.50 -39.30
CA ASP A 81 -1.44 -0.82 -40.59
C ASP A 81 -1.50 0.72 -40.53
N ASN A 82 -1.97 1.30 -39.43
CA ASN A 82 -2.06 2.75 -39.25
C ASN A 82 -1.89 3.12 -37.77
N PRO A 83 -0.65 3.10 -37.27
CA PRO A 83 -0.36 3.36 -35.87
C PRO A 83 -0.65 4.83 -35.55
N GLU A 84 -1.76 5.06 -34.86
CA GLU A 84 -2.11 6.38 -34.34
C GLU A 84 -1.76 6.50 -32.86
N GLN A 85 -1.42 7.73 -32.47
CA GLN A 85 -1.21 8.07 -31.07
C GLN A 85 -2.53 7.96 -30.31
N CYS A 86 -2.57 7.10 -29.30
CA CYS A 86 -3.77 6.83 -28.51
C CYS A 86 -3.42 6.65 -27.03
N VAL A 87 -4.48 6.56 -26.23
CA VAL A 87 -4.39 6.26 -24.80
C VAL A 87 -5.03 4.90 -24.54
N LEU A 88 -4.29 4.03 -23.85
CA LEU A 88 -4.79 2.76 -23.35
C LEU A 88 -4.92 2.82 -21.84
N ILE A 89 -5.99 2.24 -21.30
CA ILE A 89 -6.18 2.09 -19.84
C ILE A 89 -6.28 0.59 -19.56
N GLY A 90 -5.38 0.06 -18.75
CA GLY A 90 -5.30 -1.36 -18.49
C GLY A 90 -4.60 -1.69 -17.18
N THR A 91 -4.62 -2.97 -16.82
CA THR A 91 -3.91 -3.52 -15.67
C THR A 91 -2.50 -3.91 -16.09
N LEU A 92 -1.49 -3.44 -15.36
CA LEU A 92 -0.12 -3.86 -15.56
C LEU A 92 0.08 -5.28 -15.03
N PHE A 93 0.64 -6.13 -15.87
CA PHE A 93 1.19 -7.44 -15.50
C PHE A 93 2.70 -7.42 -15.74
N LYS A 94 3.47 -7.60 -14.67
CA LYS A 94 4.92 -7.77 -14.73
C LYS A 94 5.22 -9.26 -14.82
N HIS A 95 5.70 -9.70 -15.97
CA HIS A 95 6.26 -11.04 -16.14
C HIS A 95 7.66 -11.04 -15.53
N GLN A 96 7.84 -11.81 -14.46
CA GLN A 96 9.07 -11.83 -13.67
C GLN A 96 9.78 -13.17 -13.84
N GLU A 97 11.02 -13.16 -14.31
CA GLU A 97 11.75 -14.40 -14.61
C GLU A 97 12.06 -15.20 -13.35
N LEU A 98 12.38 -14.50 -12.26
CA LEU A 98 12.74 -15.11 -10.99
C LEU A 98 11.54 -15.47 -10.12
N LYS A 99 10.30 -15.16 -10.55
CA LYS A 99 9.11 -15.45 -9.76
C LYS A 99 8.88 -16.97 -9.66
N PRO A 100 8.67 -17.51 -8.45
CA PRO A 100 8.45 -18.93 -8.26
C PRO A 100 7.16 -19.37 -8.96
N SER A 101 7.21 -20.57 -9.54
CA SER A 101 6.10 -21.18 -10.26
C SER A 101 5.83 -22.56 -9.70
N ILE A 102 4.63 -22.75 -9.13
CA ILE A 102 4.17 -24.05 -8.62
C ILE A 102 4.25 -25.13 -9.71
N LEU A 103 3.97 -24.77 -10.97
CA LEU A 103 4.03 -25.72 -12.08
C LEU A 103 5.47 -26.12 -12.43
N ARG A 104 6.43 -25.20 -12.32
CA ARG A 104 7.87 -25.53 -12.51
C ARG A 104 8.32 -26.44 -11.37
N GLU A 105 7.96 -26.10 -10.13
CA GLU A 105 8.27 -26.89 -8.95
C GLU A 105 7.74 -28.33 -9.04
N ILE A 106 6.47 -28.52 -9.42
CA ILE A 106 5.88 -29.86 -9.62
C ILE A 106 6.55 -30.59 -10.80
N SER A 107 6.90 -29.89 -11.88
CA SER A 107 7.60 -30.53 -13.01
C SER A 107 9.02 -30.96 -12.66
N GLU A 108 9.65 -30.31 -11.68
CA GLU A 108 11.03 -30.51 -11.23
C GLU A 108 11.11 -31.39 -9.97
N GLU A 109 9.98 -31.88 -9.43
CA GLU A 109 9.83 -32.68 -8.19
C GLU A 109 10.71 -33.94 -8.12
N ASN A 110 11.38 -34.32 -9.20
CA ASN A 110 12.36 -35.41 -9.18
C ASN A 110 13.81 -34.99 -8.92
N GLN A 111 14.20 -33.70 -9.00
CA GLN A 111 15.63 -33.32 -9.05
C GLN A 111 16.07 -31.96 -8.46
N LEU A 112 15.28 -31.23 -7.68
CA LEU A 112 15.78 -29.95 -7.13
C LEU A 112 15.74 -29.87 -5.60
N ALA A 113 16.92 -29.62 -5.03
CA ALA A 113 17.05 -29.10 -3.68
C ALA A 113 16.29 -27.75 -3.59
N PRO A 114 15.67 -27.45 -2.44
CA PRO A 114 14.95 -26.18 -2.26
C PRO A 114 15.88 -25.00 -2.57
N GLN A 115 15.45 -24.16 -3.52
CA GLN A 115 16.19 -22.95 -3.87
C GLN A 115 16.26 -22.04 -2.63
N PRO A 116 17.41 -21.40 -2.37
CA PRO A 116 17.53 -20.50 -1.22
C PRO A 116 16.49 -19.37 -1.35
N PRO A 117 15.89 -18.94 -0.22
CA PRO A 117 14.95 -17.83 -0.23
C PRO A 117 15.61 -16.59 -0.83
N ARG A 118 15.02 -16.06 -1.90
CA ARG A 118 15.49 -14.81 -2.53
C ARG A 118 14.95 -13.62 -1.74
N SER A 119 15.76 -12.59 -1.59
CA SER A 119 15.30 -11.31 -1.03
C SER A 119 14.36 -10.58 -1.98
N HIS A 120 14.56 -10.73 -3.29
CA HIS A 120 13.78 -10.08 -4.34
C HIS A 120 13.59 -11.02 -5.56
N TYR A 121 12.54 -10.75 -6.33
CA TYR A 121 12.19 -11.49 -7.56
C TYR A 121 12.24 -10.62 -8.81
N THR A 122 12.94 -9.48 -8.75
CA THR A 122 13.11 -8.57 -9.90
C THR A 122 14.34 -8.93 -10.70
N ASP A 123 14.24 -8.85 -12.02
CA ASP A 123 15.33 -9.13 -12.95
C ASP A 123 15.30 -8.14 -14.13
N ASP A 124 16.44 -7.86 -14.76
CA ASP A 124 16.51 -6.97 -15.94
C ASP A 124 15.84 -7.59 -17.17
N ALA A 125 15.64 -8.91 -17.19
CA ALA A 125 14.85 -9.61 -18.18
C ALA A 125 13.33 -9.52 -17.95
N ASP A 126 12.86 -8.89 -16.86
CA ASP A 126 11.43 -8.75 -16.58
C ASP A 126 10.72 -7.96 -17.71
N ILE A 127 9.51 -8.38 -18.06
CA ILE A 127 8.72 -7.77 -19.15
C ILE A 127 7.46 -7.15 -18.58
N LEU A 128 7.12 -5.96 -19.07
CA LEU A 128 5.87 -5.28 -18.73
C LEU A 128 4.80 -5.52 -19.81
N ILE A 129 3.62 -5.93 -19.37
CA ILE A 129 2.46 -6.22 -20.21
C ILE A 129 1.30 -5.39 -19.68
N LEU A 130 0.52 -4.77 -20.58
CA LEU A 130 -0.75 -4.14 -20.26
C LEU A 130 -1.89 -5.06 -20.68
N GLU A 131 -2.80 -5.35 -19.76
CA GLU A 131 -3.98 -6.19 -19.98
C GLU A 131 -5.25 -5.33 -19.90
N ASP A 132 -6.15 -5.51 -20.86
CA ASP A 132 -7.53 -5.02 -20.76
C ASP A 132 -8.50 -6.20 -20.52
N ALA A 133 -9.79 -6.03 -20.81
CA ALA A 133 -10.78 -7.08 -20.59
C ALA A 133 -10.64 -8.29 -21.55
N LEU A 134 -10.01 -8.11 -22.72
CA LEU A 134 -10.03 -9.08 -23.81
C LEU A 134 -8.63 -9.49 -24.27
N GLN A 135 -7.65 -8.60 -24.18
CA GLN A 135 -6.35 -8.75 -24.79
C GLN A 135 -5.23 -8.24 -23.88
N ARG A 136 -3.99 -8.46 -24.35
CA ARG A 136 -2.78 -8.00 -23.70
C ARG A 136 -1.77 -7.54 -24.74
N ILE A 137 -0.99 -6.52 -24.39
CA ILE A 137 0.08 -6.00 -25.25
C ILE A 137 1.35 -5.76 -24.43
N ARG A 138 2.52 -6.05 -25.00
CA ARG A 138 3.81 -5.76 -24.35
C ARG A 138 4.09 -4.26 -24.39
N LEU A 139 4.61 -3.72 -23.31
CA LEU A 139 4.98 -2.31 -23.19
C LEU A 139 6.49 -2.16 -23.27
N PHE A 140 6.94 -1.08 -23.90
CA PHE A 140 8.33 -0.61 -23.85
C PHE A 140 8.37 0.92 -23.90
N GLY A 141 9.55 1.53 -23.77
CA GLY A 141 9.70 2.99 -23.76
C GLY A 141 9.82 3.56 -22.35
N LYS A 142 9.10 4.66 -22.05
CA LYS A 142 9.34 5.46 -20.84
C LYS A 142 8.85 4.85 -19.52
N LEU A 143 8.00 3.81 -19.57
CA LEU A 143 7.53 3.16 -18.35
C LEU A 143 8.52 2.09 -17.92
N TYR A 144 9.29 2.40 -16.86
CA TYR A 144 10.38 1.55 -16.39
C TYR A 144 9.87 0.31 -15.63
N VAL A 145 10.30 -0.88 -16.03
CA VAL A 145 9.79 -2.16 -15.49
C VAL A 145 10.07 -2.33 -13.99
N HIS A 146 11.14 -1.73 -13.47
CA HIS A 146 11.51 -1.82 -12.05
C HIS A 146 10.80 -0.80 -11.15
N SER A 147 10.08 0.17 -11.72
CA SER A 147 9.30 1.15 -10.93
C SER A 147 7.83 0.75 -10.73
N VAL A 148 7.39 -0.40 -11.28
CA VAL A 148 6.00 -0.85 -11.25
C VAL A 148 5.87 -2.30 -10.78
N VAL A 149 4.67 -2.64 -10.32
CA VAL A 149 4.30 -3.99 -9.85
C VAL A 149 3.03 -4.46 -10.54
N THR A 150 2.83 -5.77 -10.58
CA THR A 150 1.61 -6.40 -11.13
C THR A 150 0.35 -5.95 -10.40
N GLY A 151 -0.73 -5.73 -11.15
CA GLY A 151 -2.06 -5.42 -10.65
C GLY A 151 -2.38 -3.92 -10.55
N VAL A 152 -1.44 -3.05 -10.88
CA VAL A 152 -1.65 -1.59 -10.94
C VAL A 152 -2.41 -1.25 -12.23
N VAL A 153 -3.52 -0.51 -12.12
CA VAL A 153 -4.20 0.04 -13.29
C VAL A 153 -3.61 1.42 -13.61
N CYS A 154 -3.23 1.64 -14.86
CA CYS A 154 -2.70 2.91 -15.32
C CYS A 154 -3.23 3.26 -16.72
N ALA A 155 -3.02 4.51 -17.12
CA ALA A 155 -3.20 4.95 -18.49
C ALA A 155 -1.82 5.15 -19.13
N VAL A 156 -1.63 4.64 -20.33
CA VAL A 156 -0.41 4.82 -21.13
C VAL A 156 -0.78 5.52 -22.44
N ARG A 157 0.01 6.52 -22.82
CA ARG A 157 -0.10 7.24 -24.09
C ARG A 157 1.06 6.85 -24.98
N GLY A 158 0.75 6.53 -26.23
CA GLY A 158 1.75 6.09 -27.19
C GLY A 158 1.11 5.55 -28.45
N TYR A 159 1.83 4.65 -29.12
CA TYR A 159 1.41 4.01 -30.36
C TYR A 159 1.89 2.57 -30.40
N GLU A 160 1.28 1.79 -31.28
CA GLU A 160 1.68 0.42 -31.55
C GLU A 160 2.82 0.39 -32.58
N ASP A 161 3.85 -0.41 -32.33
CA ASP A 161 5.13 -0.38 -33.08
C ASP A 161 5.22 -1.44 -34.20
N GLY A 162 4.09 -1.97 -34.69
CA GLY A 162 4.04 -3.00 -35.74
C GLY A 162 4.57 -4.39 -35.33
N ASP A 163 5.36 -4.47 -34.27
CA ASP A 163 5.86 -5.71 -33.66
C ASP A 163 4.87 -6.31 -32.62
N GLY A 164 3.62 -5.85 -32.57
CA GLY A 164 2.67 -6.22 -31.51
C GLY A 164 3.11 -5.72 -30.12
N ARG A 165 3.85 -4.60 -30.07
CA ARG A 165 4.30 -3.92 -28.86
C ARG A 165 3.78 -2.49 -28.84
N PHE A 166 3.56 -1.95 -27.66
CA PHE A 166 3.12 -0.57 -27.49
C PHE A 166 4.26 0.30 -26.95
N HIS A 167 4.65 1.31 -27.73
CA HIS A 167 5.66 2.28 -27.36
C HIS A 167 5.07 3.33 -26.42
N VAL A 168 5.43 3.27 -25.14
CA VAL A 168 4.93 4.21 -24.11
C VAL A 168 5.77 5.49 -24.13
N GLU A 169 5.14 6.60 -24.53
CA GLU A 169 5.76 7.91 -24.48
C GLU A 169 5.47 8.65 -23.18
N GLU A 170 4.29 8.43 -22.59
CA GLU A 170 3.87 8.98 -21.32
C GLU A 170 2.90 8.02 -20.61
N TYR A 171 2.80 8.16 -19.30
CA TYR A 171 1.85 7.39 -18.51
C TYR A 171 1.22 8.24 -17.40
N LEU A 172 0.16 7.71 -16.80
CA LEU A 172 -0.58 8.34 -15.72
C LEU A 172 -1.09 7.26 -14.76
N PHE A 173 -0.80 7.44 -13.47
CA PHE A 173 -1.37 6.64 -12.40
C PHE A 173 -2.54 7.38 -11.75
N TYR A 174 -3.44 6.63 -11.12
CA TYR A 174 -4.45 7.21 -10.25
C TYR A 174 -3.85 7.47 -8.86
N GLU A 175 -3.47 8.72 -8.58
CA GLU A 175 -2.78 9.07 -7.33
C GLU A 175 -3.73 9.07 -6.13
N ALA A 176 -4.77 9.89 -6.17
CA ALA A 176 -5.71 10.06 -5.07
C ALA A 176 -7.11 10.43 -5.59
N GLY A 177 -8.12 9.93 -4.88
CA GLY A 177 -9.50 10.34 -5.05
C GLY A 177 -9.83 11.63 -4.30
N PRO A 178 -11.09 12.11 -4.38
CA PRO A 178 -11.52 13.33 -3.70
C PRO A 178 -11.24 13.28 -2.18
N GLN A 179 -10.50 14.26 -1.69
CA GLN A 179 -10.18 14.39 -0.26
C GLN A 179 -11.00 15.53 0.35
N LYS A 180 -11.68 15.25 1.46
CA LYS A 180 -12.39 16.29 2.24
C LYS A 180 -11.36 17.16 2.97
N PRO A 181 -11.57 18.48 3.06
CA PRO A 181 -10.69 19.35 3.83
C PRO A 181 -10.66 18.93 5.30
N LEU A 182 -9.49 19.09 5.94
CA LEU A 182 -9.32 18.85 7.36
C LEU A 182 -10.07 19.92 8.15
N LYS A 183 -10.68 19.53 9.27
CA LYS A 183 -11.27 20.47 10.23
C LYS A 183 -10.16 21.02 11.12
N SER A 184 -10.22 22.31 11.43
CA SER A 184 -9.37 22.89 12.48
C SER A 184 -9.67 22.23 13.81
N LEU A 185 -8.62 21.95 14.58
CA LEU A 185 -8.73 21.37 15.91
C LEU A 185 -8.64 22.47 16.97
N GLU A 186 -9.49 22.39 17.99
CA GLU A 186 -9.50 23.29 19.15
C GLU A 186 -8.56 22.81 20.28
N SER A 187 -8.07 21.59 20.16
CA SER A 187 -7.13 20.92 21.07
C SER A 187 -6.14 20.09 20.26
N SER A 188 -5.05 19.62 20.87
CA SER A 188 -4.05 18.78 20.21
C SER A 188 -4.11 17.31 20.64
N PRO A 189 -5.10 16.52 20.17
CA PRO A 189 -5.15 15.09 20.44
C PRO A 189 -4.02 14.35 19.72
N LEU A 190 -3.33 13.47 20.45
CA LEU A 190 -2.23 12.66 19.93
C LEU A 190 -2.67 11.21 19.72
N ILE A 191 -2.17 10.61 18.64
CA ILE A 191 -2.32 9.18 18.35
C ILE A 191 -0.93 8.57 18.33
N VAL A 192 -0.78 7.46 19.05
CA VAL A 192 0.46 6.68 19.05
C VAL A 192 0.29 5.52 18.08
N LEU A 193 1.21 5.40 17.12
CA LEU A 193 1.25 4.32 16.14
C LEU A 193 2.45 3.42 16.46
N ILE A 194 2.20 2.13 16.71
CA ILE A 194 3.23 1.12 16.94
C ILE A 194 2.96 -0.12 16.09
N SER A 195 4.00 -0.87 15.72
CA SER A 195 3.90 -2.12 14.96
C SER A 195 5.15 -2.96 15.20
N GLY A 196 5.14 -4.24 14.83
CA GLY A 196 6.36 -5.03 14.84
C GLY A 196 6.91 -5.31 16.24
N LEU A 197 6.03 -5.44 17.24
CA LEU A 197 6.44 -5.78 18.62
C LEU A 197 7.12 -7.15 18.68
N ASN A 198 6.80 -8.04 17.74
CA ASN A 198 7.46 -9.34 17.51
C ASN A 198 7.69 -10.15 18.79
N GLN A 199 6.73 -10.09 19.72
CA GLN A 199 6.82 -10.75 21.02
C GLN A 199 6.84 -12.27 20.81
N SER A 200 7.92 -12.92 21.24
CA SER A 200 8.16 -14.36 21.05
C SER A 200 7.88 -15.18 22.31
N SER A 201 7.93 -14.54 23.49
CA SER A 201 7.68 -15.16 24.79
C SER A 201 6.73 -14.27 25.62
N PRO A 202 5.79 -14.86 26.40
CA PRO A 202 4.82 -14.09 27.20
C PRO A 202 5.44 -13.09 28.20
N ASN A 203 6.68 -13.32 28.63
CA ASN A 203 7.36 -12.52 29.66
C ASN A 203 8.57 -11.74 29.11
N ASP A 204 8.79 -11.71 27.79
CA ASP A 204 9.88 -10.94 27.19
C ASP A 204 9.43 -9.51 26.89
N MET A 205 8.97 -8.81 27.93
CA MET A 205 8.70 -7.39 27.82
C MET A 205 10.04 -6.67 27.79
N SER A 206 10.46 -6.24 26.60
CA SER A 206 11.69 -5.48 26.48
C SER A 206 11.58 -4.20 27.31
N LEU A 207 12.70 -3.75 27.90
CA LEU A 207 12.77 -2.48 28.63
C LEU A 207 12.13 -1.32 27.85
N SER A 208 12.27 -1.32 26.52
CA SER A 208 11.64 -0.33 25.64
C SER A 208 10.11 -0.34 25.70
N MET A 209 9.48 -1.51 25.81
CA MET A 209 8.03 -1.61 25.97
C MET A 209 7.55 -1.14 27.34
N GLU A 210 8.31 -1.46 28.39
CA GLU A 210 8.03 -0.95 29.74
C GLU A 210 8.14 0.58 29.76
N LEU A 211 9.20 1.15 29.18
CA LEU A 211 9.37 2.60 29.07
C LEU A 211 8.25 3.27 28.26
N LEU A 212 7.83 2.67 27.15
CA LEU A 212 6.69 3.15 26.38
C LEU A 212 5.41 3.15 27.22
N GLN A 213 5.17 2.08 27.98
CA GLN A 213 4.03 2.00 28.88
C GLN A 213 4.09 3.07 29.98
N GLN A 214 5.24 3.24 30.63
CA GLN A 214 5.42 4.27 31.65
C GLN A 214 5.23 5.68 31.07
N TRP A 215 5.70 5.94 29.85
CA TRP A 215 5.48 7.21 29.15
C TRP A 215 3.99 7.43 28.84
N LEU A 216 3.29 6.42 28.32
CA LEU A 216 1.84 6.49 28.04
C LEU A 216 1.02 6.75 29.31
N PHE A 217 1.48 6.25 30.46
CA PHE A 217 0.88 6.48 31.77
C PHE A 217 1.22 7.85 32.36
N GLY A 218 2.24 8.54 31.82
CA GLY A 218 2.72 9.81 32.37
C GLY A 218 3.63 9.63 33.59
N ASN A 219 4.16 8.43 33.82
CA ASN A 219 5.03 8.12 34.98
C ASN A 219 6.50 8.49 34.75
N LEU A 220 6.87 8.85 33.51
CA LEU A 220 8.23 9.28 33.19
C LEU A 220 8.34 10.80 33.24
N GLU A 221 8.83 11.31 34.37
CA GLU A 221 9.26 12.70 34.51
C GLU A 221 10.66 12.85 33.89
N GLY A 222 10.90 13.86 33.04
CA GLY A 222 12.26 14.30 32.69
C GLY A 222 12.92 13.76 31.41
N PHE A 223 12.25 13.02 30.53
CA PHE A 223 12.77 12.83 29.15
C PHE A 223 12.56 14.12 28.32
N GLY A 224 13.52 15.04 28.42
CA GLY A 224 13.42 16.41 27.92
C GLY A 224 12.60 17.32 28.84
N GLN A 225 12.30 18.56 28.43
CA GLN A 225 11.34 19.46 29.10
C GLN A 225 9.89 18.94 28.98
N SER A 226 9.69 17.63 29.17
CA SER A 226 8.44 16.88 29.08
C SER A 226 7.58 17.25 30.26
N ARG A 227 6.45 17.88 29.95
CA ARG A 227 5.39 18.24 30.90
C ARG A 227 4.30 17.17 30.78
N ASP A 228 3.73 16.73 31.90
CA ASP A 228 2.71 15.66 32.05
C ASP A 228 1.51 15.75 31.07
N TRP A 229 1.28 16.91 30.44
CA TRP A 229 0.20 17.09 29.47
C TRP A 229 0.38 16.28 28.19
N GLU A 230 1.60 15.92 27.76
CA GLU A 230 1.83 15.15 26.52
C GLU A 230 1.16 13.78 26.59
N ALA A 231 1.37 13.05 27.70
CA ALA A 231 0.74 11.75 27.93
C ALA A 231 -0.79 11.86 28.07
N SER A 232 -1.28 12.95 28.68
CA SER A 232 -2.71 13.23 28.81
C SER A 232 -3.40 13.52 27.47
N SER A 233 -2.65 14.08 26.50
CA SER A 233 -3.15 14.37 25.16
C SER A 233 -3.21 13.15 24.25
N VAL A 234 -2.59 12.03 24.63
CA VAL A 234 -2.71 10.77 23.87
C VAL A 234 -4.12 10.20 24.01
N VAL A 235 -4.87 10.20 22.91
CA VAL A 235 -6.27 9.75 22.89
C VAL A 235 -6.44 8.32 22.43
N ARG A 236 -5.50 7.79 21.63
CA ARG A 236 -5.53 6.43 21.08
C ARG A 236 -4.12 5.87 20.86
N VAL A 237 -4.00 4.57 21.00
CA VAL A 237 -2.84 3.78 20.58
C VAL A 237 -3.31 2.79 19.51
N ILE A 238 -2.64 2.77 18.36
CA ILE A 238 -2.92 1.85 17.25
C ILE A 238 -1.73 0.90 17.12
N ILE A 239 -2.00 -0.40 17.23
CA ILE A 239 -1.01 -1.47 17.02
C ILE A 239 -1.23 -2.05 15.61
N ALA A 240 -0.38 -1.67 14.66
CA ALA A 240 -0.48 -2.02 13.24
C ALA A 240 0.27 -3.32 12.90
N GLY A 241 -0.15 -4.43 13.51
CA GLY A 241 0.32 -5.77 13.14
C GLY A 241 1.72 -6.17 13.64
N ASN A 242 2.09 -7.42 13.33
CA ASN A 242 3.34 -8.06 13.77
C ASN A 242 3.59 -7.96 15.29
N SER A 243 2.52 -8.06 16.08
CA SER A 243 2.59 -7.96 17.55
C SER A 243 3.24 -9.18 18.18
N ILE A 244 3.01 -10.37 17.61
CA ILE A 244 3.49 -11.66 18.10
C ILE A 244 4.33 -12.30 17.00
N LYS A 245 5.47 -12.88 17.37
CA LYS A 245 6.33 -13.65 16.47
C LYS A 245 6.15 -15.14 16.74
N ALA A 246 5.81 -15.90 15.71
CA ALA A 246 5.79 -17.36 15.82
C ALA A 246 7.22 -17.90 16.00
N SER A 247 7.42 -18.75 17.02
CA SER A 247 8.67 -19.51 17.19
C SER A 247 8.64 -20.75 16.29
N SER A 248 9.49 -20.82 15.28
CA SER A 248 9.67 -22.03 14.48
C SER A 248 10.57 -23.01 15.21
N THR A 249 10.00 -23.86 16.09
CA THR A 249 10.70 -25.05 16.58
C THR A 249 10.48 -26.18 15.57
N THR A 250 11.17 -26.11 14.45
CA THR A 250 11.37 -27.29 13.59
C THR A 250 12.86 -27.48 13.47
N ALA A 251 13.43 -28.28 14.37
CA ALA A 251 14.72 -28.89 14.11
C ALA A 251 14.58 -29.69 12.79
N PRO A 252 15.55 -29.60 11.86
CA PRO A 252 15.53 -30.47 10.70
C PRO A 252 15.52 -31.93 11.17
N PRO A 253 14.75 -32.84 10.53
CA PRO A 253 14.87 -34.26 10.81
C PRO A 253 16.32 -34.67 10.52
N THR A 254 16.96 -35.23 11.55
CA THR A 254 18.30 -35.83 11.48
C THR A 254 18.34 -37.02 10.53
#